data_AF-A0A5C6E5D1-F1
#
_entry.id   AF-A0A5C6E5D1-F1
#
_cell.length_a   1.000
_cell.length_b   1.000
_cell.length_c   1.000
_cell.angle_alpha   90.00
_cell.angle_beta   90.00
_cell.angle_gamma   90.00
#
_symmetry.space_group_name_H-M   'P 1'
#
loop_
_entity.id
_entity.type
_entity.pdbx_description
1 polymer ?
#
loop_
_entity_poly.entity_id
_entity_poly.type
_entity_poly.pdbx_seq_one_letter_code
_entity_poly.pdbx_strand_id
1 'polypeptide(L)'
;MKTCTQYLAVANCLLVVSLVATAPAAADELQNAVKDNQGANLQDGWLAVESFEDLPPIERNALQARRALVQSNLYMRGWLKKVDPASGLIPENLARGIDRWNGRNNAADNYAFMVLTAALTDRHRMRNELRDMLINEQRLTNRVDRLGDAYKFSTQAFEHEFVDMDRIIFDNSEYLKDGLMP
;
A
#
# COMPACT_ATOMS: atom_id res chain seq x y z
N MET A 1 -19.14 12.09 -43.17
CA MET A 1 -17.66 12.13 -43.22
C MET A 1 -17.13 12.22 -41.80
N LYS A 2 -16.53 11.13 -41.31
CA LYS A 2 -15.83 11.03 -40.03
C LYS A 2 -14.37 11.40 -40.28
N THR A 3 -13.82 12.42 -39.61
CA THR A 3 -12.36 12.64 -39.62
C THR A 3 -11.89 13.29 -38.30
N CYS A 4 -11.20 12.47 -37.50
CA CYS A 4 -9.84 12.71 -37.00
C CYS A 4 -9.52 13.73 -35.90
N THR A 5 -10.44 14.18 -35.05
CA THR A 5 -10.07 15.12 -33.94
C THR A 5 -10.34 14.61 -32.52
N GLN A 6 -11.04 13.50 -32.33
CA GLN A 6 -11.39 13.00 -30.98
C GLN A 6 -10.49 11.89 -30.41
N TYR A 7 -9.45 11.47 -31.12
CA TYR A 7 -8.54 10.40 -30.66
C TYR A 7 -7.25 10.89 -29.97
N LEU A 8 -6.97 12.20 -29.92
CA LEU A 8 -5.75 12.72 -29.29
C LEU A 8 -5.83 12.90 -27.76
N ALA A 9 -7.03 12.99 -27.17
CA ALA A 9 -7.15 13.22 -25.72
C ALA A 9 -6.98 11.94 -24.88
N VAL A 10 -7.25 10.76 -25.47
CA VAL A 10 -7.14 9.47 -24.76
C VAL A 10 -5.71 8.90 -24.83
N ALA A 11 -4.90 9.35 -25.79
CA ALA A 11 -3.50 8.96 -25.93
C ALA A 11 -2.59 9.56 -24.82
N ASN A 12 -3.01 10.64 -24.15
CA ASN A 12 -2.18 11.36 -23.17
C ASN A 12 -2.18 10.76 -21.75
N CYS A 13 -3.07 9.82 -21.44
CA CYS A 13 -3.01 9.10 -20.15
C CYS A 13 -2.13 7.84 -20.21
N LEU A 14 -1.88 7.30 -21.41
CA LEU A 14 -1.05 6.09 -21.61
C LEU A 14 0.41 6.40 -21.96
N LEU A 15 0.75 7.63 -22.37
CA LEU A 15 2.13 7.98 -22.75
C LEU A 15 3.05 8.31 -21.56
N VAL A 16 2.51 8.68 -20.41
CA VAL A 16 3.32 9.08 -19.23
C VAL A 16 4.10 7.90 -18.63
N VAL A 17 3.69 6.66 -18.92
CA VAL A 17 4.33 5.46 -18.36
C VAL A 17 5.40 4.84 -19.27
N SER A 18 5.50 5.24 -20.55
CA SER A 18 6.45 4.62 -21.50
C SER A 18 7.57 5.50 -22.04
N LEU A 19 7.66 6.79 -21.67
CA LEU A 19 8.72 7.69 -22.15
C LEU A 19 9.77 8.09 -21.10
N VAL A 20 10.05 7.22 -20.12
CA VAL A 20 11.09 7.48 -19.09
C VAL A 20 12.51 7.11 -19.56
N ALA A 21 12.71 6.73 -20.82
CA ALA A 21 14.05 6.48 -21.35
C ALA A 21 14.35 7.43 -22.52
N THR A 22 15.28 8.36 -22.29
CA THR A 22 16.02 9.15 -23.30
C THR A 22 15.37 10.42 -23.87
N ALA A 23 15.27 11.51 -23.08
CA ALA A 23 15.40 12.88 -23.60
C ALA A 23 15.67 13.91 -22.48
N PRO A 24 16.69 14.79 -22.61
CA PRO A 24 16.97 15.84 -21.61
C PRO A 24 15.87 16.93 -21.55
N ALA A 25 15.01 17.05 -22.56
CA ALA A 25 13.90 18.02 -22.58
C ALA A 25 12.75 17.68 -21.62
N ALA A 26 12.60 16.41 -21.22
CA ALA A 26 11.57 15.99 -20.26
C ALA A 26 11.87 16.44 -18.82
N ALA A 27 13.14 16.74 -18.51
CA ALA A 27 13.53 17.23 -17.20
C ALA A 27 13.07 18.68 -16.96
N ASP A 28 13.10 19.52 -17.99
CA ASP A 28 12.64 20.91 -17.91
C ASP A 28 11.12 21.01 -17.87
N GLU A 29 10.38 20.14 -18.57
CA GLU A 29 8.92 20.05 -18.45
C GLU A 29 8.48 19.55 -17.06
N LEU A 30 9.20 18.60 -16.45
CA LEU A 30 8.97 18.18 -15.07
C LEU A 30 9.30 19.30 -14.08
N GLN A 31 10.39 20.03 -14.28
CA GLN A 31 10.73 21.17 -13.42
C GLN A 31 9.71 22.31 -13.54
N ASN A 32 9.14 22.54 -14.73
CA ASN A 32 8.09 23.53 -14.92
C ASN A 32 6.75 23.06 -14.35
N ALA A 33 6.37 21.79 -14.49
CA ALA A 33 5.17 21.22 -13.84
C ALA A 33 5.28 21.17 -12.30
N VAL A 34 6.51 21.09 -11.77
CA VAL A 34 6.81 21.23 -10.33
C VAL A 34 6.76 22.70 -9.89
N LYS A 35 7.20 23.64 -10.74
CA LYS A 35 7.08 25.10 -10.49
C LYS A 35 5.63 25.58 -10.54
N ASP A 36 4.82 25.07 -11.45
CA ASP A 36 3.39 25.41 -11.56
C ASP A 36 2.57 24.84 -10.38
N ASN A 37 3.08 23.82 -9.68
CA ASN A 37 2.53 23.33 -8.42
C ASN A 37 3.01 24.12 -7.18
N GLN A 38 3.84 25.17 -7.31
CA GLN A 38 4.23 26.01 -6.18
C GLN A 38 3.08 26.88 -5.63
N GLY A 39 1.92 26.89 -6.31
CA GLY A 39 0.66 27.44 -5.79
C GLY A 39 -0.27 26.40 -5.15
N ALA A 40 0.09 25.11 -5.11
CA ALA A 40 -0.77 24.11 -4.51
C ALA A 40 -0.80 24.32 -3.00
N ASN A 41 -1.96 24.77 -2.50
CA ASN A 41 -2.20 24.89 -1.08
C ASN A 41 -1.96 23.51 -0.45
N LEU A 42 -0.93 23.39 0.38
CA LEU A 42 -0.61 22.12 1.04
C LEU A 42 -1.26 22.12 2.41
N GLN A 43 -2.31 21.33 2.60
CA GLN A 43 -2.85 21.09 3.94
C GLN A 43 -2.17 19.84 4.50
N ASP A 44 -1.41 20.01 5.58
CA ASP A 44 -0.66 18.93 6.26
C ASP A 44 0.34 18.17 5.35
N GLY A 45 0.91 18.85 4.35
CA GLY A 45 1.88 18.26 3.41
C GLY A 45 1.23 17.54 2.21
N TRP A 46 -0.08 17.68 2.05
CA TRP A 46 -0.87 17.08 0.97
C TRP A 46 -1.36 18.15 0.02
N LEU A 47 -1.45 17.84 -1.28
CA LEU A 47 -2.23 18.67 -2.22
C LEU A 47 -3.62 18.85 -1.61
N ALA A 48 -3.92 20.04 -1.09
CA ALA A 48 -5.27 20.40 -0.67
C ALA A 48 -6.05 20.50 -1.97
N VAL A 49 -6.63 19.37 -2.37
CA VAL A 49 -7.40 19.39 -3.60
C VAL A 49 -8.69 20.12 -3.27
N GLU A 50 -8.78 21.31 -3.85
CA GLU A 50 -9.99 22.07 -4.11
C GLU A 50 -11.14 21.13 -4.44
N SER A 51 -12.35 21.48 -4.00
CA SER A 51 -13.53 20.63 -4.17
C SER A 51 -13.64 20.13 -5.61
N PHE A 52 -13.93 18.83 -5.79
CA PHE A 52 -14.08 18.24 -7.12
C PHE A 52 -15.50 18.41 -7.69
N GLU A 53 -16.36 19.15 -6.98
CA GLU A 53 -17.80 19.17 -7.22
C GLU A 53 -18.15 19.82 -8.56
N ASP A 54 -17.34 20.79 -9.00
CA ASP A 54 -17.54 21.53 -10.25
C ASP A 54 -16.99 20.85 -11.50
N LEU A 55 -16.28 19.72 -11.35
CA LEU A 55 -15.69 19.01 -12.49
C LEU A 55 -16.71 18.11 -13.21
N PRO A 56 -16.60 17.97 -14.56
CA PRO A 56 -17.31 16.95 -15.31
C PRO A 56 -17.10 15.54 -14.71
N PRO A 57 -18.11 14.64 -14.78
CA PRO A 57 -18.05 13.34 -14.10
C PRO A 57 -16.80 12.50 -14.39
N ILE A 58 -16.31 12.51 -15.64
CA ILE A 58 -15.14 11.72 -16.04
C ILE A 58 -13.87 12.26 -15.36
N GLU A 59 -13.68 13.57 -15.36
CA GLU A 59 -12.50 14.24 -14.78
C GLU A 59 -12.52 14.10 -13.25
N ARG A 60 -13.68 14.31 -12.63
CA ARG A 60 -13.88 14.08 -11.19
C ARG A 60 -13.52 12.65 -10.80
N ASN A 61 -14.07 11.65 -11.50
CA ASN A 61 -13.82 10.25 -11.19
C ASN A 61 -12.35 9.87 -11.37
N ALA A 62 -11.71 10.37 -12.44
CA ALA A 62 -10.28 10.12 -12.70
C ALA A 62 -9.39 10.71 -11.59
N LEU A 63 -9.67 11.94 -11.15
CA LEU A 63 -8.92 12.58 -10.07
C LEU A 63 -9.16 11.93 -8.72
N GLN A 64 -10.39 11.53 -8.41
CA GLN A 64 -10.70 10.77 -7.19
C GLN A 64 -9.96 9.43 -7.17
N ALA A 65 -9.96 8.68 -8.27
CA ALA A 65 -9.24 7.42 -8.39
C ALA A 65 -7.72 7.63 -8.23
N ARG A 66 -7.16 8.64 -8.91
CA ARG A 66 -5.73 8.99 -8.77
C ARG A 66 -5.39 9.33 -7.32
N ARG A 67 -6.21 10.15 -6.65
CA ARG A 67 -6.01 10.53 -5.25
C ARG A 67 -6.04 9.30 -4.35
N ALA A 68 -7.02 8.42 -4.51
CA ALA A 68 -7.12 7.19 -3.74
C ALA A 68 -5.85 6.33 -3.88
N LEU A 69 -5.40 6.06 -5.11
CA LEU A 69 -4.21 5.26 -5.37
C LEU A 69 -2.93 5.89 -4.79
N VAL A 70 -2.77 7.20 -4.92
CA VAL A 70 -1.63 7.93 -4.35
C VAL A 70 -1.63 7.85 -2.82
N GLN A 71 -2.79 8.05 -2.18
CA GLN A 71 -2.93 7.97 -0.74
C GLN A 71 -2.65 6.55 -0.22
N SER A 72 -3.22 5.52 -0.87
CA SER A 72 -2.94 4.11 -0.53
C SER A 72 -1.45 3.78 -0.66
N ASN A 73 -0.79 4.22 -1.74
CA ASN A 73 0.64 4.01 -1.92
C ASN A 73 1.48 4.65 -0.80
N LEU A 74 1.10 5.86 -0.38
CA LEU A 74 1.80 6.57 0.68
C LEU A 74 1.55 5.96 2.06
N TYR A 75 0.33 5.50 2.31
CA TYR A 75 -0.01 4.70 3.49
C TYR A 75 0.87 3.44 3.59
N MET A 76 0.92 2.64 2.51
CA MET A 76 1.78 1.45 2.43
C MET A 76 3.25 1.79 2.69
N ARG A 77 3.78 2.84 2.04
CA ARG A 77 5.17 3.28 2.24
C ARG A 77 5.42 3.78 3.66
N GLY A 78 4.44 4.39 4.30
CA GLY A 78 4.50 4.80 5.70
C GLY A 78 4.65 3.59 6.63
N TRP A 79 3.84 2.55 6.42
CA TRP A 79 3.90 1.31 7.18
C TRP A 79 5.17 0.51 6.96
N LEU A 80 5.71 0.47 5.75
CA LEU A 80 6.99 -0.18 5.48
C LEU A 80 8.16 0.43 6.26
N LYS A 81 8.07 1.71 6.66
CA LYS A 81 9.06 2.35 7.55
C LYS A 81 8.94 1.91 9.01
N LYS A 82 7.89 1.18 9.36
CA LYS A 82 7.60 0.70 10.72
C LYS A 82 7.87 -0.79 10.90
N VAL A 83 8.39 -1.45 9.86
CA VAL A 83 8.80 -2.85 9.91
C VAL A 83 9.86 -3.05 10.98
N ASP A 84 9.66 -4.05 11.83
CA ASP A 84 10.66 -4.51 12.78
C ASP A 84 11.86 -5.10 12.00
N PRO A 85 13.08 -4.57 12.16
CA PRO A 85 14.21 -4.95 11.32
C PRO A 85 14.69 -6.40 11.55
N ALA A 86 14.40 -6.99 12.71
CA ALA A 86 14.81 -8.35 13.04
C ALA A 86 13.88 -9.40 12.42
N SER A 87 12.56 -9.18 12.49
CA SER A 87 11.55 -10.10 11.96
C SER A 87 11.21 -9.83 10.49
N GLY A 88 11.30 -8.59 10.04
CA GLY A 88 10.77 -8.15 8.75
C GLY A 88 9.24 -8.00 8.73
N LEU A 89 8.58 -7.97 9.89
CA LEU A 89 7.13 -7.85 10.03
C LEU A 89 6.70 -6.44 10.46
N ILE A 90 5.48 -6.04 10.08
CA ILE A 90 4.85 -4.81 10.58
C ILE A 90 4.24 -5.04 11.96
N PRO A 91 4.21 -4.04 12.86
CA PRO A 91 3.51 -4.14 14.13
C PRO A 91 1.99 -4.13 13.98
N GLU A 92 1.29 -4.64 14.98
CA GLU A 92 -0.18 -4.61 15.08
C GLU A 92 -0.71 -3.18 14.97
N ASN A 93 -0.14 -2.24 15.74
CA ASN A 93 -0.44 -0.82 15.67
C ASN A 93 0.70 0.00 16.25
N LEU A 94 0.71 1.31 15.98
CA LEU A 94 1.81 2.20 16.40
C LEU A 94 1.70 2.69 17.86
N ALA A 95 0.64 2.29 18.58
CA ALA A 95 0.41 2.72 19.95
C ALA A 95 0.72 1.58 20.94
N ARG A 96 -0.23 0.67 21.15
CA ARG A 96 -0.14 -0.40 22.15
C ARG A 96 0.42 -1.71 21.57
N GLY A 97 0.34 -1.88 20.25
CA GLY A 97 0.72 -3.11 19.54
C GLY A 97 2.07 -3.01 18.82
N ILE A 98 2.94 -2.08 19.20
CA ILE A 98 4.19 -1.81 18.48
C ILE A 98 5.22 -2.96 18.60
N ASP A 99 5.10 -3.76 19.65
CA ASP A 99 6.03 -4.86 19.97
C ASP A 99 5.52 -6.24 19.51
N ARG A 100 4.47 -6.31 18.70
CA ARG A 100 3.92 -7.59 18.25
C ARG A 100 3.29 -7.56 16.88
N TRP A 101 3.22 -8.75 16.29
CA TRP A 101 2.44 -9.09 15.11
C TRP A 101 1.34 -10.08 15.51
N ASN A 102 0.14 -9.97 14.92
CA ASN A 102 -0.89 -11.01 14.99
C ASN A 102 -1.66 -11.15 13.66
N GLY A 103 -2.28 -12.31 13.45
CA GLY A 103 -2.99 -12.62 12.20
C GLY A 103 -4.20 -11.73 11.98
N ARG A 104 -5.07 -11.60 12.99
CA ARG A 104 -6.37 -10.93 12.85
C ARG A 104 -6.33 -9.43 12.61
N ASN A 105 -5.28 -8.73 13.05
CA ASN A 105 -5.20 -7.27 12.92
C ASN A 105 -4.22 -6.88 11.82
N ASN A 106 -2.92 -6.76 12.10
CA ASN A 106 -1.98 -6.24 11.10
C ASN A 106 -1.80 -7.15 9.88
N ALA A 107 -1.93 -8.47 10.01
CA ALA A 107 -1.86 -9.33 8.83
C ALA A 107 -3.11 -9.15 7.94
N ALA A 108 -4.31 -9.18 8.55
CA ALA A 108 -5.59 -9.05 7.86
C ALA A 108 -5.89 -7.62 7.38
N ASP A 109 -5.92 -6.66 8.30
CA ASP A 109 -6.37 -5.28 8.08
C ASP A 109 -5.31 -4.37 7.45
N ASN A 110 -4.06 -4.82 7.37
CA ASN A 110 -2.97 -3.97 6.89
C ASN A 110 -2.14 -4.63 5.79
N TYR A 111 -1.49 -5.76 6.06
CA TYR A 111 -0.61 -6.41 5.09
C TYR A 111 -1.34 -6.75 3.78
N ALA A 112 -2.56 -7.31 3.84
CA ALA A 112 -3.35 -7.61 2.65
C ALA A 112 -3.63 -6.36 1.79
N PHE A 113 -4.03 -5.25 2.42
CA PHE A 113 -4.26 -3.98 1.73
C PHE A 113 -2.96 -3.36 1.18
N MET A 114 -1.82 -3.58 1.84
CA MET A 114 -0.50 -3.20 1.32
C MET A 114 -0.15 -4.00 0.06
N VAL A 115 -0.42 -5.32 0.04
CA VAL A 115 -0.24 -6.17 -1.14
C VAL A 115 -1.13 -5.72 -2.30
N LEU A 116 -2.42 -5.47 -2.04
CA LEU A 116 -3.36 -4.95 -3.05
C LEU A 116 -2.89 -3.60 -3.60
N THR A 117 -2.48 -2.69 -2.72
CA THR A 117 -1.94 -1.38 -3.10
C THR A 117 -0.71 -1.52 -4.00
N ALA A 118 0.23 -2.40 -3.64
CA ALA A 118 1.43 -2.64 -4.42
C ALA A 118 1.10 -3.30 -5.77
N ALA A 119 0.14 -4.22 -5.83
CA ALA A 119 -0.29 -4.84 -7.09
C ALA A 119 -0.77 -3.80 -8.12
N LEU A 120 -1.43 -2.73 -7.65
CA LEU A 120 -1.97 -1.65 -8.46
C LEU A 120 -0.96 -0.53 -8.74
N THR A 121 -0.09 -0.20 -7.77
CA THR A 121 0.75 1.01 -7.82
C THR A 121 2.25 0.77 -7.92
N ASP A 122 2.75 -0.38 -7.44
CA ASP A 122 4.18 -0.71 -7.38
C ASP A 122 4.43 -2.23 -7.35
N ARG A 123 4.38 -2.85 -8.54
CA ARG A 123 4.59 -4.30 -8.69
C ARG A 123 5.99 -4.76 -8.26
N HIS A 124 6.97 -3.88 -8.27
CA HIS A 124 8.33 -4.22 -7.84
C HIS A 124 8.34 -4.47 -6.31
N ARG A 125 7.71 -3.59 -5.52
CA ARG A 125 7.58 -3.79 -4.07
C ARG A 125 6.78 -5.04 -3.71
N MET A 126 5.70 -5.30 -4.44
CA MET A 126 4.88 -6.50 -4.24
C MET A 126 5.70 -7.79 -4.39
N ARG A 127 6.54 -7.87 -5.43
CA ARG A 127 7.32 -9.08 -5.74
C ARG A 127 8.56 -9.27 -4.87
N ASN A 128 9.00 -8.22 -4.20
CA ASN A 128 10.18 -8.22 -3.34
C ASN A 128 9.76 -7.99 -1.88
N GLU A 129 9.85 -6.77 -1.35
CA GLU A 129 9.63 -6.43 0.07
C GLU A 129 8.39 -7.09 0.69
N LEU A 130 7.22 -7.04 0.04
CA LEU A 130 6.00 -7.63 0.59
C LEU A 130 5.98 -9.16 0.48
N ARG A 131 6.58 -9.73 -0.56
CA ARG A 131 6.75 -11.17 -0.70
C ARG A 131 7.70 -11.71 0.38
N ASP A 132 8.79 -11.01 0.64
CA ASP A 132 9.76 -11.38 1.66
C ASP A 132 9.13 -11.27 3.06
N MET A 133 8.27 -10.28 3.30
CA MET A 133 7.48 -10.17 4.53
C MET A 133 6.59 -11.40 4.74
N LEU A 134 5.87 -11.88 3.71
CA LEU A 134 5.05 -13.09 3.80
C LEU A 134 5.89 -14.35 4.09
N ILE A 135 7.06 -14.45 3.47
CA ILE A 135 7.99 -15.57 3.72
C ILE A 135 8.45 -15.55 5.19
N ASN A 136 8.80 -14.37 5.70
CA ASN A 136 9.20 -14.19 7.08
C ASN A 136 8.05 -14.46 8.05
N GLU A 137 6.84 -14.02 7.71
CA GLU A 137 5.64 -14.29 8.49
C GLU A 137 5.45 -15.79 8.65
N GLN A 138 5.34 -16.55 7.55
CA GLN A 138 5.20 -18.00 7.61
C GLN A 138 6.32 -18.68 8.40
N ARG A 139 7.56 -18.20 8.26
CA ARG A 139 8.72 -18.76 8.97
C ARG A 139 8.65 -18.52 10.48
N LEU A 140 8.15 -17.35 10.91
CA LEU A 140 8.21 -16.91 12.30
C LEU A 140 6.93 -17.24 13.08
N THR A 141 5.78 -17.24 12.40
CA THR A 141 4.47 -17.24 13.07
C THR A 141 3.77 -18.58 12.96
N ASN A 142 4.11 -19.46 12.01
CA ASN A 142 3.51 -20.79 11.93
C ASN A 142 3.79 -21.59 13.21
N ARG A 143 2.73 -21.84 13.98
CA ARG A 143 2.78 -22.52 15.28
C ARG A 143 2.29 -23.96 15.19
N VAL A 144 1.21 -24.20 14.44
CA VAL A 144 0.60 -25.52 14.25
C VAL A 144 0.38 -25.76 12.76
N ASP A 145 1.22 -26.61 12.15
CA ASP A 145 1.33 -26.76 10.69
C ASP A 145 1.51 -25.40 9.99
N ARG A 146 0.46 -24.89 9.33
CA ARG A 146 0.45 -23.59 8.64
C ARG A 146 -0.31 -22.49 9.37
N LEU A 147 -0.84 -22.77 10.55
CA LEU A 147 -1.59 -21.80 11.33
C LEU A 147 -0.63 -20.91 12.13
N GLY A 148 -0.77 -19.60 11.93
CA GLY A 148 0.00 -18.57 12.61
C GLY A 148 -0.44 -18.35 14.07
N ASP A 149 0.46 -17.87 14.92
CA ASP A 149 0.13 -17.35 16.26
C ASP A 149 0.85 -16.01 16.48
N ALA A 150 0.41 -15.25 17.49
CA ALA A 150 0.96 -13.94 17.80
C ALA A 150 2.47 -14.01 18.08
N TYR A 151 3.23 -13.12 17.43
CA TYR A 151 4.68 -13.07 17.52
C TYR A 151 5.12 -11.76 18.15
N LYS A 152 6.00 -11.85 19.15
CA LYS A 152 6.48 -10.71 19.92
C LYS A 152 7.91 -10.35 19.50
N PHE A 153 8.11 -9.10 19.10
CA PHE A 153 9.37 -8.64 18.52
C PHE A 153 10.48 -8.55 19.56
N SER A 154 10.21 -8.01 20.74
CA SER A 154 11.21 -7.88 21.82
C SER A 154 11.84 -9.21 22.25
N THR A 155 11.06 -10.30 22.21
CA THR A 155 11.54 -11.63 22.60
C THR A 155 11.91 -12.52 21.41
N GLN A 156 11.63 -12.08 20.18
CA GLN A 156 11.78 -12.87 18.95
C GLN A 156 11.17 -14.28 19.10
N ALA A 157 9.98 -14.34 19.69
CA ALA A 157 9.29 -15.57 20.03
C ALA A 157 7.78 -15.35 20.03
N PHE A 158 7.02 -16.43 20.12
CA PHE A 158 5.58 -16.36 20.29
C PHE A 158 5.20 -15.58 21.56
N GLU A 159 4.19 -14.73 21.46
CA GLU A 159 3.67 -13.95 22.59
C GLU A 159 3.14 -14.86 23.70
N HIS A 160 2.59 -16.00 23.31
CA HIS A 160 1.99 -16.97 24.21
C HIS A 160 2.86 -18.23 24.33
N GLU A 161 3.14 -18.62 25.58
CA GLU A 161 3.97 -19.77 25.89
C GLU A 161 3.31 -21.09 25.41
N PHE A 162 2.03 -21.25 25.74
CA PHE A 162 1.26 -22.45 25.42
C PHE A 162 0.40 -22.27 24.17
N VAL A 163 0.24 -23.38 23.44
CA VAL A 163 -0.65 -23.47 22.29
C VAL A 163 -2.10 -23.41 22.78
N ASP A 164 -2.87 -22.51 22.20
CA ASP A 164 -4.30 -22.38 22.40
C ASP A 164 -4.98 -22.47 21.03
N MET A 165 -5.65 -23.59 20.77
CA MET A 165 -6.25 -23.84 19.47
C MET A 165 -7.43 -22.92 19.17
N ASP A 166 -8.18 -22.47 20.18
CA ASP A 166 -9.33 -21.57 19.97
C ASP A 166 -8.83 -20.20 19.51
N ARG A 167 -7.78 -19.67 20.15
CA ARG A 167 -7.12 -18.43 19.71
C ARG A 167 -6.57 -18.58 18.30
N ILE A 168 -5.80 -19.63 18.04
CA ILE A 168 -5.13 -19.82 16.74
C ILE A 168 -6.16 -19.94 15.62
N ILE A 169 -7.22 -20.74 15.80
CA ILE A 169 -8.27 -20.90 14.80
C ILE A 169 -8.99 -19.57 14.56
N PHE A 170 -9.32 -18.84 15.62
CA PHE A 170 -9.97 -17.54 15.49
C PHE A 170 -9.09 -16.53 14.74
N ASP A 171 -7.84 -16.35 15.17
CA ASP A 171 -6.93 -15.36 14.57
C ASP A 171 -6.65 -15.64 13.08
N ASN A 172 -6.47 -16.91 12.71
CA ASN A 172 -6.26 -17.28 11.30
C ASN A 172 -7.56 -17.20 10.48
N SER A 173 -8.72 -17.43 11.09
CA SER A 173 -10.01 -17.27 10.40
C SER A 173 -10.31 -15.81 10.09
N GLU A 174 -10.02 -14.90 11.03
CA GLU A 174 -10.10 -13.45 10.78
C GLU A 174 -9.12 -13.05 9.68
N TYR A 175 -7.90 -13.59 9.69
CA TYR A 175 -6.94 -13.32 8.63
C TYR A 175 -7.43 -13.77 7.24
N LEU A 176 -8.03 -14.96 7.14
CA LEU A 176 -8.62 -15.41 5.87
C LEU A 176 -9.84 -14.57 5.46
N LYS A 177 -10.70 -14.20 6.42
CA LYS A 177 -11.94 -13.46 6.17
C LYS A 177 -11.65 -12.04 5.66
N ASP A 178 -10.83 -11.29 6.40
CA ASP A 178 -10.54 -9.88 6.09
C ASP A 178 -9.35 -9.72 5.15
N GLY A 179 -8.37 -10.65 5.20
CA GLY A 179 -7.15 -10.57 4.39
C GLY A 179 -7.25 -11.19 2.99
N LEU A 180 -8.13 -12.18 2.76
CA LEU A 180 -8.31 -12.80 1.43
C LEU A 180 -9.42 -12.13 0.61
N MET A 181 -10.36 -11.46 1.29
CA MET A 181 -11.42 -10.66 0.66
C MET A 181 -11.36 -9.18 1.10
N PRO A 182 -10.22 -8.49 0.91
CA PRO A 182 -10.08 -7.08 1.24
C PRO A 182 -10.83 -6.14 0.28
#